data_AF-A0A485L5M5-F1
#
_entry.id   AF-A0A485L5M5-F1
#
_cell.length_a   1.000
_cell.length_b   1.000
_cell.length_c   1.000
_cell.angle_alpha   90.00
_cell.angle_beta   90.00
_cell.angle_gamma   90.00
#
_symmetry.space_group_name_H-M   'P 1'
#
loop_
_entity.id
_entity.type
_entity.pdbx_description
1 polymer ?
#
loop_
_entity_poly.entity_id
_entity_poly.type
_entity_poly.pdbx_seq_one_letter_code
_entity_poly.pdbx_strand_id
1 'polypeptide(L)'
;MAKSFKRDWGSPSSKMARYEAERAIERDVARATAASAPQLRQRSVAQIMQMSRLRLEQRRLPTATTTATAQTSREATTAIPSTRAIQKFLDRTHSLRLPSTTPATLRERCLHVLAQHLDAYDASGGVIQEAMQWLESTSILRLSRLSVFYGTMTDENAAYVCTPSPEALCLGRVNVEAVLPSMTPQAKPISVNDDDENGDATECWEDLVEDSTAGMHWSGCPNLRHLELVQCHQISPAFLAEFQHLTSLSLVGCSDLDAVDANLLLHLPPRLESLSIIACNWLTLDMLQALVSQLDRLGSPQQLTCLRVWGCGSIPVSAQQTWTELAPHIQIDIRDHLPSHK
;
A
#
# COMPACT_ATOMS: atom_id res chain seq x y z
N MET A 1 -26.79 37.61 -75.71
CA MET A 1 -27.85 38.08 -74.79
C MET A 1 -28.10 37.00 -73.74
N ALA A 2 -27.51 37.17 -72.55
CA ALA A 2 -27.67 36.25 -71.43
C ALA A 2 -28.96 36.58 -70.67
N LYS A 3 -29.82 35.58 -70.42
CA LYS A 3 -30.91 35.67 -69.43
C LYS A 3 -30.48 34.96 -68.15
N SER A 4 -30.49 35.75 -67.09
CA SER A 4 -30.19 35.39 -65.70
C SER A 4 -31.27 34.47 -65.13
N PHE A 5 -30.86 33.39 -64.46
CA PHE A 5 -31.69 32.64 -63.51
C PHE A 5 -31.02 32.77 -62.13
N LYS A 6 -31.48 33.75 -61.34
CA LYS A 6 -31.05 33.91 -59.95
C LYS A 6 -31.67 32.80 -59.10
N ARG A 7 -30.82 32.04 -58.38
CA ARG A 7 -31.22 31.26 -57.22
C ARG A 7 -31.29 32.20 -56.02
N ASP A 8 -32.47 32.34 -55.44
CA ASP A 8 -32.69 33.05 -54.18
C ASP A 8 -32.00 32.31 -53.03
N TRP A 9 -31.09 33.01 -52.36
CA TRP A 9 -30.53 32.62 -51.07
C TRP A 9 -31.20 33.43 -49.97
N GLY A 10 -31.80 32.74 -49.01
CA GLY A 10 -31.85 33.16 -47.61
C GLY A 10 -32.97 34.11 -47.18
N SER A 11 -34.11 33.55 -46.77
CA SER A 11 -35.06 34.26 -45.90
C SER A 11 -34.54 34.29 -44.45
N PRO A 12 -34.58 35.44 -43.75
CA PRO A 12 -34.10 35.59 -42.36
C PRO A 12 -34.85 34.74 -41.31
N SER A 13 -36.00 34.17 -41.67
CA SER A 13 -36.82 33.30 -40.82
C SER A 13 -36.18 31.94 -40.48
N SER A 14 -35.10 31.55 -41.17
CA SER A 14 -34.55 30.18 -41.12
C SER A 14 -33.58 29.92 -39.96
N LYS A 15 -32.86 30.94 -39.48
CA LYS A 15 -31.88 30.75 -38.38
C LYS A 15 -32.55 30.70 -37.00
N MET A 16 -33.53 31.56 -36.76
CA MET A 16 -34.25 31.61 -35.47
C MET A 16 -35.10 30.33 -35.28
N ALA A 17 -35.76 29.86 -36.34
CA ALA A 17 -36.49 28.59 -36.31
C ALA A 17 -35.60 27.36 -36.07
N ARG A 18 -34.37 27.36 -36.63
CA ARG A 18 -33.38 26.30 -36.36
C ARG A 18 -32.90 26.31 -34.92
N TYR A 19 -32.61 27.48 -34.37
CA TYR A 19 -32.19 27.64 -32.98
C TYR A 19 -33.29 27.22 -31.98
N GLU A 20 -34.56 27.51 -32.30
CA GLU A 20 -35.69 27.08 -31.48
C GLU A 20 -35.91 25.57 -31.52
N ALA A 21 -35.73 24.95 -32.69
CA ALA A 21 -35.78 23.50 -32.83
C ALA A 21 -34.63 22.80 -32.07
N GLU A 22 -33.43 23.37 -32.11
CA GLU A 22 -32.26 22.84 -31.39
C GLU A 22 -32.44 22.90 -29.87
N ARG A 23 -32.94 24.04 -29.34
CA ARG A 23 -33.32 24.13 -27.91
C ARG A 23 -34.48 23.20 -27.53
N ALA A 24 -35.38 22.88 -28.43
CA ALA A 24 -36.46 21.94 -28.15
C ALA A 24 -35.89 20.53 -27.95
N ILE A 25 -34.98 20.12 -28.83
CA ILE A 25 -34.28 18.82 -28.74
C ILE A 25 -33.44 18.74 -27.45
N GLU A 26 -32.70 19.79 -27.09
CA GLU A 26 -31.92 19.82 -25.83
C GLU A 26 -32.81 19.65 -24.60
N ARG A 27 -33.98 20.30 -24.57
CA ARG A 27 -34.93 20.16 -23.46
C ARG A 27 -35.53 18.76 -23.37
N ASP A 28 -35.78 18.12 -24.52
CA ASP A 28 -36.31 16.76 -24.55
C ASP A 28 -35.25 15.73 -24.13
N VAL A 29 -33.99 15.91 -24.53
CA VAL A 29 -32.86 15.10 -24.06
C VAL A 29 -32.64 15.28 -22.55
N ALA A 30 -32.69 16.52 -22.04
CA ALA A 30 -32.59 16.82 -20.62
C ALA A 30 -33.75 16.19 -19.82
N ARG A 31 -34.97 16.17 -20.37
CA ARG A 31 -36.14 15.57 -19.73
C ARG A 31 -36.06 14.04 -19.74
N ALA A 32 -35.62 13.43 -20.84
CA ALA A 32 -35.42 11.98 -20.95
C ALA A 32 -34.31 11.49 -20.01
N THR A 33 -33.21 12.22 -19.92
CA THR A 33 -32.10 11.90 -18.99
C THR A 33 -32.50 12.09 -17.53
N ALA A 34 -33.23 13.16 -17.18
CA ALA A 34 -33.76 13.36 -15.83
C ALA A 34 -34.77 12.28 -15.41
N ALA A 35 -35.62 11.80 -16.34
CA ALA A 35 -36.56 10.72 -16.07
C ALA A 35 -35.86 9.36 -15.88
N SER A 36 -34.73 9.14 -16.55
CA SER A 36 -33.96 7.88 -16.50
C SER A 36 -32.95 7.83 -15.36
N ALA A 37 -32.48 8.99 -14.87
CA ALA A 37 -31.48 9.12 -13.81
C ALA A 37 -31.84 8.42 -12.48
N PRO A 38 -33.08 8.50 -11.94
CA PRO A 38 -33.42 7.79 -10.71
C PRO A 38 -33.46 6.26 -10.90
N GLN A 39 -33.88 5.77 -12.07
CA GLN A 39 -33.89 4.33 -12.37
C GLN A 39 -32.50 3.77 -12.59
N LEU A 40 -31.61 4.51 -13.24
CA LEU A 40 -30.19 4.14 -13.42
C LEU A 40 -29.43 4.17 -12.10
N ARG A 41 -29.67 5.18 -11.24
CA ARG A 41 -29.12 5.24 -9.87
C ARG A 41 -29.63 4.12 -8.98
N GLN A 42 -30.92 3.76 -9.07
CA GLN A 42 -31.47 2.64 -8.30
C GLN A 42 -30.94 1.29 -8.79
N ARG A 43 -30.80 1.10 -10.11
CA ARG A 43 -30.20 -0.12 -10.68
C ARG A 43 -28.73 -0.26 -10.33
N SER A 44 -27.94 0.82 -10.40
CA SER A 44 -26.52 0.77 -10.02
C SER A 44 -26.33 0.53 -8.52
N VAL A 45 -27.11 1.19 -7.66
CA VAL A 45 -27.06 0.96 -6.21
C VAL A 45 -27.54 -0.45 -5.84
N ALA A 46 -28.58 -0.97 -6.50
CA ALA A 46 -29.06 -2.33 -6.28
C ALA A 46 -28.04 -3.38 -6.76
N GLN A 47 -27.39 -3.17 -7.91
CA GLN A 47 -26.32 -4.06 -8.40
C GLN A 47 -25.09 -4.00 -7.50
N ILE A 48 -24.67 -2.82 -7.04
CA ILE A 48 -23.56 -2.65 -6.10
C ILE A 48 -23.89 -3.34 -4.77
N MET A 49 -25.11 -3.19 -4.25
CA MET A 49 -25.59 -3.87 -3.03
C MET A 49 -25.68 -5.39 -3.19
N GLN A 50 -26.05 -5.89 -4.37
CA GLN A 50 -26.16 -7.32 -4.65
C GLN A 50 -24.78 -7.96 -4.82
N MET A 51 -23.84 -7.28 -5.51
CA MET A 51 -22.44 -7.71 -5.63
C MET A 51 -21.72 -7.70 -4.28
N SER A 52 -21.96 -6.69 -3.44
CA SER A 52 -21.40 -6.63 -2.09
C SER A 52 -22.02 -7.67 -1.16
N ARG A 53 -23.31 -8.01 -1.28
CA ARG A 53 -23.93 -9.14 -0.57
C ARG A 53 -23.32 -10.49 -0.97
N LEU A 54 -23.16 -10.75 -2.27
CA LEU A 54 -22.58 -12.01 -2.75
C LEU A 54 -21.12 -12.17 -2.29
N ARG A 55 -20.33 -11.09 -2.26
CA ARG A 55 -18.96 -11.10 -1.71
C ARG A 55 -18.91 -11.23 -0.19
N LEU A 56 -19.87 -10.66 0.54
CA LEU A 56 -19.99 -10.86 2.00
C LEU A 56 -20.42 -12.28 2.37
N GLU A 57 -21.26 -12.92 1.56
CA GLU A 57 -21.63 -14.33 1.73
C GLU A 57 -20.44 -15.26 1.44
N GLN A 58 -19.58 -14.93 0.48
CA GLN A 58 -18.31 -15.64 0.25
C GLN A 58 -17.32 -15.50 1.43
N ARG A 59 -17.32 -14.36 2.15
CA ARG A 59 -16.56 -14.19 3.41
C ARG A 59 -17.11 -15.01 4.59
N ARG A 60 -18.34 -15.54 4.51
CA ARG A 60 -18.97 -16.36 5.57
C ARG A 60 -18.77 -17.86 5.40
N LEU A 61 -18.20 -18.30 4.27
CA LEU A 61 -17.78 -19.69 4.11
C LEU A 61 -16.45 -19.89 4.87
N PRO A 62 -16.40 -20.79 5.87
CA PRO A 62 -15.14 -21.14 6.49
C PRO A 62 -14.25 -21.75 5.42
N THR A 63 -13.04 -21.21 5.26
CA THR A 63 -11.95 -21.88 4.57
C THR A 63 -11.84 -23.29 5.16
N ALA A 64 -11.87 -24.31 4.29
CA ALA A 64 -11.93 -25.70 4.67
C ALA A 64 -10.97 -26.01 5.83
N THR A 65 -11.53 -26.46 6.95
CA THR A 65 -10.73 -26.96 8.07
C THR A 65 -10.24 -28.33 7.65
N THR A 66 -9.00 -28.42 7.17
CA THR A 66 -8.34 -29.71 7.03
C THR A 66 -8.18 -30.25 8.45
N THR A 67 -9.03 -31.21 8.80
CA THR A 67 -8.99 -31.94 10.05
C THR A 67 -7.71 -32.78 10.10
N ALA A 68 -6.62 -32.20 10.59
CA ALA A 68 -5.52 -32.97 11.14
C ALA A 68 -5.90 -33.34 12.58
N THR A 69 -6.13 -34.62 12.79
CA THR A 69 -6.43 -35.24 14.08
C THR A 69 -5.42 -34.83 15.14
N ALA A 70 -5.92 -34.21 16.20
CA ALA A 70 -5.18 -33.91 17.42
C ALA A 70 -4.71 -35.21 18.08
N GLN A 71 -3.40 -35.42 18.13
CA GLN A 71 -2.77 -36.20 19.18
C GLN A 71 -2.17 -35.23 20.20
N THR A 72 -2.67 -35.36 21.42
CA THR A 72 -2.20 -34.68 22.61
C THR A 72 -0.77 -35.11 22.93
N SER A 73 0.20 -34.26 22.64
CA SER A 73 1.48 -34.20 23.35
C SER A 73 1.67 -32.78 23.88
N ARG A 74 1.61 -32.66 25.20
CA ARG A 74 2.00 -31.47 25.96
C ARG A 74 3.52 -31.32 25.82
N GLU A 75 3.96 -30.66 24.78
CA GLU A 75 5.30 -30.07 24.71
C GLU A 75 5.14 -28.57 24.82
N ALA A 76 5.87 -27.97 25.76
CA ALA A 76 5.92 -26.53 25.99
C ALA A 76 6.54 -25.84 24.76
N THR A 77 5.73 -25.63 23.74
CA THR A 77 6.09 -24.88 22.53
C THR A 77 5.90 -23.41 22.82
N THR A 78 6.97 -22.64 22.64
CA THR A 78 7.00 -21.17 22.67
C THR A 78 5.84 -20.64 21.83
N ALA A 79 4.82 -20.11 22.51
CA ALA A 79 3.53 -19.82 21.89
C ALA A 79 3.67 -18.67 20.88
N ILE A 80 3.53 -19.01 19.59
CA ILE A 80 3.48 -18.02 18.51
C ILE A 80 2.36 -17.02 18.81
N PRO A 81 2.62 -15.71 18.86
CA PRO A 81 1.57 -14.73 19.08
C PRO A 81 0.57 -14.80 17.92
N SER A 82 -0.69 -15.09 18.26
CA SER A 82 -1.77 -15.18 17.27
C SER A 82 -1.90 -13.90 16.44
N THR A 83 -2.44 -14.02 15.22
CA THR A 83 -2.80 -12.87 14.36
C THR A 83 -3.59 -11.79 15.11
N ARG A 84 -4.47 -12.20 16.03
CA ARG A 84 -5.24 -11.29 16.87
C ARG A 84 -4.38 -10.51 17.87
N ALA A 85 -3.30 -11.10 18.39
CA ALA A 85 -2.36 -10.41 19.26
C ALA A 85 -1.56 -9.35 18.49
N ILE A 86 -1.12 -9.66 17.27
CA ILE A 86 -0.45 -8.72 16.36
C ILE A 86 -1.38 -7.56 15.99
N GLN A 87 -2.64 -7.84 15.65
CA GLN A 87 -3.63 -6.81 15.34
C GLN A 87 -3.89 -5.87 16.54
N LYS A 88 -3.99 -6.42 17.77
CA LYS A 88 -4.09 -5.61 18.99
C LYS A 88 -2.84 -4.77 19.23
N PHE A 89 -1.67 -5.29 18.92
CA PHE A 89 -0.42 -4.56 19.03
C PHE A 89 -0.42 -3.36 18.06
N LEU A 90 -0.75 -3.57 16.78
CA LEU A 90 -0.81 -2.49 15.78
C LEU A 90 -1.83 -1.42 16.12
N ASP A 91 -3.01 -1.82 16.56
CA ASP A 91 -4.05 -0.90 17.00
C ASP A 91 -3.57 0.02 18.12
N ARG A 92 -2.79 -0.52 19.07
CA ARG A 92 -2.21 0.25 20.16
C ARG A 92 -1.07 1.15 19.69
N THR A 93 -0.18 0.63 18.86
CA THR A 93 0.98 1.37 18.36
C THR A 93 0.57 2.54 17.48
N HIS A 94 -0.49 2.37 16.68
CA HIS A 94 -0.89 3.33 15.64
C HIS A 94 -2.25 3.99 15.88
N SER A 95 -2.93 3.68 17.00
CA SER A 95 -4.27 4.19 17.33
C SER A 95 -5.25 4.03 16.16
N LEU A 96 -5.50 2.78 15.74
CA LEU A 96 -6.19 2.48 14.47
C LEU A 96 -7.71 2.47 14.60
N ARG A 97 -8.27 2.40 15.81
CA ARG A 97 -9.72 2.50 16.01
C ARG A 97 -10.20 3.95 15.98
N LEU A 98 -11.40 4.12 15.42
CA LEU A 98 -12.15 5.35 15.58
C LEU A 98 -12.42 5.58 17.08
N PRO A 99 -12.12 6.77 17.61
CA PRO A 99 -12.40 7.09 19.01
C PRO A 99 -13.91 7.05 19.25
N SER A 100 -14.32 6.42 20.36
CA SER A 100 -15.73 6.35 20.75
C SER A 100 -16.27 7.66 21.34
N THR A 101 -15.37 8.54 21.78
CA THR A 101 -15.69 9.75 22.54
C THR A 101 -15.60 11.03 21.72
N THR A 102 -14.88 11.04 20.61
CA THR A 102 -14.74 12.20 19.72
C THR A 102 -15.23 11.88 18.32
N PRO A 103 -15.99 12.78 17.67
CA PRO A 103 -16.44 12.55 16.31
C PRO A 103 -15.23 12.55 15.37
N ALA A 104 -14.89 11.38 14.83
CA ALA A 104 -13.85 11.27 13.83
C ALA A 104 -14.16 12.15 12.61
N THR A 105 -13.12 12.74 12.04
CA THR A 105 -13.21 13.59 10.84
C THR A 105 -13.76 12.80 9.66
N LEU A 106 -14.36 13.49 8.68
CA LEU A 106 -14.84 12.84 7.46
C LEU A 106 -13.70 12.09 6.75
N ARG A 107 -12.50 12.70 6.68
CA ARG A 107 -11.28 12.08 6.13
C ARG A 107 -10.99 10.73 6.79
N GLU A 108 -10.97 10.69 8.12
CA GLU A 108 -10.69 9.45 8.86
C GLU A 108 -11.74 8.37 8.58
N ARG A 109 -13.03 8.73 8.60
CA ARG A 109 -14.11 7.77 8.27
C ARG A 109 -14.00 7.24 6.85
N CYS A 110 -13.68 8.10 5.88
CA CYS A 110 -13.46 7.70 4.49
C CYS A 110 -12.28 6.73 4.37
N LEU A 111 -11.15 7.01 5.05
CA LEU A 111 -9.99 6.10 5.06
C LEU A 111 -10.35 4.74 5.66
N HIS A 112 -11.16 4.69 6.71
CA HIS A 112 -11.66 3.44 7.27
C HIS A 112 -12.52 2.64 6.28
N VAL A 113 -13.42 3.30 5.54
CA VAL A 113 -14.24 2.64 4.54
C VAL A 113 -13.39 2.15 3.37
N LEU A 114 -12.47 2.98 2.87
CA LEU A 114 -11.52 2.60 1.81
C LEU A 114 -10.70 1.38 2.24
N ALA A 115 -10.13 1.40 3.44
CA ALA A 115 -9.34 0.31 3.97
C ALA A 115 -10.14 -0.99 4.09
N GLN A 116 -11.40 -0.94 4.57
CA GLN A 116 -12.26 -2.12 4.71
C GLN A 116 -12.62 -2.81 3.38
N HIS A 117 -12.48 -2.09 2.27
CA HIS A 117 -12.83 -2.54 0.94
C HIS A 117 -11.65 -2.51 -0.03
N LEU A 118 -10.41 -2.40 0.47
CA LEU A 118 -9.24 -2.27 -0.40
C LEU A 118 -9.05 -3.49 -1.32
N ASP A 119 -9.42 -4.68 -0.83
CA ASP A 119 -9.43 -5.95 -1.56
C ASP A 119 -10.53 -6.05 -2.64
N ALA A 120 -11.51 -5.15 -2.62
CA ALA A 120 -12.63 -5.16 -3.55
C ALA A 120 -12.41 -4.26 -4.78
N TYR A 121 -11.37 -3.41 -4.76
CA TYR A 121 -11.00 -2.56 -5.89
C TYR A 121 -10.21 -3.36 -6.93
N ASP A 122 -10.54 -3.11 -8.19
CA ASP A 122 -9.91 -3.77 -9.32
C ASP A 122 -8.56 -3.12 -9.63
N ALA A 123 -7.47 -3.87 -9.42
CA ALA A 123 -6.09 -3.45 -9.70
C ALA A 123 -5.88 -3.03 -11.16
N SER A 124 -6.72 -3.51 -12.09
CA SER A 124 -6.64 -3.15 -13.51
C SER A 124 -7.36 -1.83 -13.86
N GLY A 125 -8.16 -1.28 -12.94
CA GLY A 125 -8.93 -0.06 -13.16
C GLY A 125 -8.15 1.21 -12.83
N GLY A 126 -7.81 2.02 -13.84
CA GLY A 126 -7.06 3.27 -13.67
C GLY A 126 -7.70 4.31 -12.75
N VAL A 127 -9.03 4.30 -12.61
CA VAL A 127 -9.78 5.31 -11.82
C VAL A 127 -9.38 5.31 -10.33
N ILE A 128 -9.18 4.14 -9.73
CA ILE A 128 -8.77 4.06 -8.32
C ILE A 128 -7.31 4.49 -8.18
N GLN A 129 -6.45 4.10 -9.11
CA GLN A 129 -5.05 4.51 -9.12
C GLN A 129 -4.90 6.03 -9.27
N GLU A 130 -5.69 6.66 -10.13
CA GLU A 130 -5.77 8.12 -10.24
C GLU A 130 -6.28 8.75 -8.94
N ALA A 131 -7.34 8.19 -8.33
CA ALA A 131 -7.87 8.69 -7.07
C ALA A 131 -6.83 8.64 -5.93
N MET A 132 -5.99 7.60 -5.89
CA MET A 132 -4.93 7.47 -4.89
C MET A 132 -3.83 8.52 -5.04
N GLN A 133 -3.57 9.03 -6.25
CA GLN A 133 -2.62 10.12 -6.52
C GLN A 133 -2.97 11.44 -5.82
N TRP A 134 -4.25 11.64 -5.50
CA TRP A 134 -4.72 12.84 -4.80
C TRP A 134 -4.57 12.73 -3.28
N LEU A 135 -4.16 11.58 -2.75
CA LEU A 135 -3.98 11.40 -1.31
C LEU A 135 -2.61 11.93 -0.87
N GLU A 136 -2.60 12.68 0.23
CA GLU A 136 -1.37 13.07 0.93
C GLU A 136 -0.64 11.84 1.48
N SER A 137 0.70 11.90 1.61
CA SER A 137 1.53 10.80 2.15
C SER A 137 1.08 10.32 3.54
N THR A 138 0.55 11.22 4.37
CA THR A 138 0.00 10.88 5.70
C THR A 138 -1.31 10.08 5.60
N SER A 139 -2.17 10.38 4.61
CA SER A 139 -3.37 9.59 4.31
C SER A 139 -2.99 8.20 3.82
N ILE A 140 -1.96 8.08 2.98
CA ILE A 140 -1.51 6.79 2.43
C ILE A 140 -0.91 5.93 3.53
N LEU A 141 -0.05 6.50 4.37
CA LEU A 141 0.44 5.80 5.55
C LEU A 141 -0.72 5.33 6.44
N ARG A 142 -1.71 6.21 6.68
CA ARG A 142 -2.89 5.87 7.48
C ARG A 142 -3.72 4.75 6.83
N LEU A 143 -3.96 4.84 5.52
CA LEU A 143 -4.68 3.84 4.73
C LEU A 143 -3.95 2.49 4.78
N SER A 144 -2.64 2.48 4.52
CA SER A 144 -1.82 1.26 4.52
C SER A 144 -1.90 0.51 5.86
N ARG A 145 -1.75 1.23 6.99
CA ARG A 145 -1.92 0.66 8.34
C ARG A 145 -3.34 0.15 8.60
N LEU A 146 -4.37 0.89 8.17
CA LEU A 146 -5.77 0.46 8.31
C LEU A 146 -6.06 -0.79 7.48
N SER A 147 -5.54 -0.88 6.26
CA SER A 147 -5.72 -2.05 5.38
C SER A 147 -5.02 -3.28 5.95
N VAL A 148 -3.86 -3.13 6.57
CA VAL A 148 -3.22 -4.19 7.35
C VAL A 148 -4.07 -4.58 8.55
N PHE A 149 -4.59 -3.61 9.31
CA PHE A 149 -5.44 -3.87 10.47
C PHE A 149 -6.75 -4.56 10.11
N TYR A 150 -7.38 -4.22 8.98
CA TYR A 150 -8.58 -4.88 8.49
C TYR A 150 -8.31 -6.19 7.73
N GLY A 151 -7.04 -6.46 7.40
CA GLY A 151 -6.62 -7.66 6.68
C GLY A 151 -7.08 -7.68 5.22
N THR A 152 -7.16 -6.51 4.59
CA THR A 152 -7.60 -6.29 3.20
C THR A 152 -6.46 -5.99 2.24
N MET A 153 -5.24 -5.87 2.74
CA MET A 153 -4.04 -5.72 1.91
C MET A 153 -3.75 -7.05 1.18
N THR A 154 -3.46 -6.97 -0.11
CA THR A 154 -3.08 -8.07 -0.99
C THR A 154 -1.91 -7.62 -1.88
N ASP A 155 -1.25 -8.58 -2.54
CA ASP A 155 -0.11 -8.28 -3.41
C ASP A 155 -0.51 -7.38 -4.59
N GLU A 156 -1.72 -7.59 -5.11
CA GLU A 156 -2.29 -6.82 -6.24
C GLU A 156 -2.62 -5.37 -5.84
N ASN A 157 -3.18 -5.16 -4.64
CA ASN A 157 -3.63 -3.83 -4.22
C ASN A 157 -2.54 -3.03 -3.48
N ALA A 158 -1.40 -3.65 -3.14
CA ALA A 158 -0.28 -2.96 -2.51
C ALA A 158 0.28 -1.83 -3.40
N ALA A 159 0.15 -1.94 -4.73
CA ALA A 159 0.54 -0.90 -5.67
C ALA A 159 -0.19 0.44 -5.42
N TYR A 160 -1.44 0.41 -4.94
CA TYR A 160 -2.22 1.60 -4.63
C TYR A 160 -1.65 2.43 -3.49
N VAL A 161 -0.99 1.79 -2.51
CA VAL A 161 -0.35 2.49 -1.39
C VAL A 161 1.11 2.82 -1.66
N CYS A 162 1.67 2.31 -2.76
CA CYS A 162 2.99 2.68 -3.25
C CYS A 162 2.96 3.90 -4.18
N THR A 163 1.77 4.37 -4.57
CA THR A 163 1.58 5.52 -5.45
C THR A 163 0.52 6.47 -4.87
N PRO A 164 0.85 7.74 -4.58
CA PRO A 164 2.12 8.45 -4.77
C PRO A 164 3.20 8.03 -3.76
N SER A 165 4.46 8.35 -4.05
CA SER A 165 5.62 7.89 -3.27
C SER A 165 5.57 8.33 -1.79
N PRO A 166 5.32 7.41 -0.85
CA PRO A 166 5.24 7.77 0.56
C PRO A 166 6.64 7.72 1.20
N GLU A 167 6.88 8.60 2.18
CA GLU A 167 8.08 8.51 3.04
C GLU A 167 7.99 7.35 4.04
N ALA A 168 6.76 6.92 4.35
CA ALA A 168 6.48 5.87 5.31
C ALA A 168 5.37 4.94 4.81
N LEU A 169 5.57 3.63 4.92
CA LEU A 169 4.63 2.63 4.42
C LEU A 169 4.47 1.47 5.40
N CYS A 170 3.24 0.96 5.53
CA CYS A 170 2.95 -0.27 6.26
C CYS A 170 2.30 -1.30 5.33
N LEU A 171 3.00 -2.39 5.06
CA LEU A 171 2.49 -3.51 4.28
C LEU A 171 2.23 -4.69 5.19
N GLY A 172 1.23 -5.51 4.87
CA GLY A 172 0.94 -6.66 5.69
C GLY A 172 0.27 -7.78 4.94
N ARG A 173 0.65 -9.01 5.31
CA ARG A 173 0.18 -10.26 4.71
C ARG A 173 0.43 -10.35 3.19
N VAL A 174 1.44 -9.63 2.71
CA VAL A 174 1.86 -9.63 1.31
C VAL A 174 3.09 -10.51 1.10
N ASN A 175 3.24 -10.98 -0.13
CA ASN A 175 4.48 -11.48 -0.67
C ASN A 175 5.38 -10.29 -1.05
N VAL A 176 6.50 -10.14 -0.34
CA VAL A 176 7.37 -8.97 -0.50
C VAL A 176 8.08 -8.97 -1.85
N GLU A 177 8.46 -10.13 -2.39
CA GLU A 177 9.06 -10.23 -3.73
C GLU A 177 8.06 -9.92 -4.83
N ALA A 178 6.79 -10.30 -4.67
CA ALA A 178 5.74 -9.97 -5.64
C ALA A 178 5.42 -8.47 -5.67
N VAL A 179 5.49 -7.79 -4.52
CA VAL A 179 5.20 -6.36 -4.39
C VAL A 179 6.41 -5.48 -4.73
N LEU A 180 7.63 -6.03 -4.67
CA LEU A 180 8.87 -5.28 -4.92
C LEU A 180 8.84 -4.44 -6.22
N PRO A 181 8.37 -4.94 -7.39
CA PRO A 181 8.30 -4.14 -8.62
C PRO A 181 7.40 -2.90 -8.52
N SER A 182 6.42 -2.91 -7.60
CA SER A 182 5.54 -1.77 -7.34
C SER A 182 6.15 -0.77 -6.36
N MET A 183 7.16 -1.18 -5.60
CA MET A 183 7.89 -0.34 -4.64
C MET A 183 9.17 0.24 -5.24
N THR A 184 9.78 -0.43 -6.21
CA THR A 184 10.99 0.07 -6.87
C THR A 184 10.63 1.27 -7.75
N PRO A 185 11.41 2.37 -7.66
CA PRO A 185 11.16 3.53 -8.49
C PRO A 185 11.38 3.17 -9.96
N GLN A 186 10.33 3.23 -10.78
CA GLN A 186 10.46 3.12 -12.23
C GLN A 186 10.31 4.51 -12.85
N ALA A 187 11.32 4.95 -13.58
CA ALA A 187 11.17 6.09 -14.48
C ALA A 187 10.40 5.57 -15.71
N LYS A 188 9.08 5.74 -15.73
CA LYS A 188 8.30 5.47 -16.95
C LYS A 188 8.37 6.74 -17.81
N PRO A 189 9.08 6.75 -18.95
CA PRO A 189 8.96 7.85 -19.89
C PRO A 189 7.50 7.92 -20.36
N ILE A 190 6.97 9.13 -20.49
CA ILE A 190 5.64 9.36 -21.05
C ILE A 190 5.67 8.83 -22.48
N SER A 191 5.16 7.61 -22.69
CA SER A 191 4.87 7.10 -24.02
C SER A 191 3.70 7.90 -24.56
N VAL A 192 4.00 8.92 -25.35
CA VAL A 192 3.03 9.56 -26.23
C VAL A 192 2.63 8.50 -27.26
N ASN A 193 1.40 7.99 -27.11
CA ASN A 193 0.62 7.21 -28.08
C ASN A 193 1.42 6.36 -29.08
N ASP A 194 1.47 5.04 -28.81
CA ASP A 194 1.78 4.03 -29.83
C ASP A 194 0.58 3.94 -30.81
N ASP A 195 0.48 4.87 -31.75
CA ASP A 195 -0.43 4.81 -32.91
C ASP A 195 0.16 5.58 -34.12
N ASP A 196 1.47 5.50 -34.36
CA ASP A 196 2.02 5.91 -35.67
C ASP A 196 3.23 5.05 -36.07
N GLU A 197 2.99 4.13 -37.01
CA GLU A 197 4.02 3.49 -37.82
C GLU A 197 4.69 4.53 -38.74
N ASN A 198 5.67 5.27 -38.25
CA ASN A 198 6.78 5.72 -39.11
C ASN A 198 7.97 6.22 -38.28
N GLY A 199 9.14 5.65 -38.54
CA GLY A 199 10.37 6.12 -37.93
C GLY A 199 10.82 7.46 -38.50
N ASP A 200 11.12 8.40 -37.61
CA ASP A 200 12.31 9.24 -37.74
C ASP A 200 12.67 9.79 -36.36
N ALA A 201 13.85 9.43 -35.89
CA ALA A 201 14.39 9.94 -34.64
C ALA A 201 15.05 11.28 -34.97
N THR A 202 14.41 12.38 -34.62
CA THR A 202 15.11 13.68 -34.61
C THR A 202 14.62 14.55 -33.47
N GLU A 203 15.59 14.84 -32.62
CA GLU A 203 15.65 15.78 -31.51
C GLU A 203 14.80 17.05 -31.72
N CYS A 204 13.85 17.29 -30.81
CA CYS A 204 13.31 18.63 -30.53
C CYS A 204 13.23 18.82 -29.01
N TRP A 205 14.37 19.17 -28.40
CA TRP A 205 14.46 19.54 -26.98
C TRP A 205 14.04 21.00 -26.71
N GLU A 206 13.54 21.75 -27.70
CA GLU A 206 13.34 23.20 -27.60
C GLU A 206 11.89 23.66 -27.29
N ASP A 207 10.88 22.78 -27.27
CA ASP A 207 9.48 23.17 -26.99
C ASP A 207 9.00 22.85 -25.55
N LEU A 208 9.89 22.40 -24.66
CA LEU A 208 9.55 22.03 -23.26
C LEU A 208 9.71 23.18 -22.25
N VAL A 209 9.63 24.44 -22.69
CA VAL A 209 9.69 25.61 -21.81
C VAL A 209 8.39 26.40 -21.93
N GLU A 210 7.36 25.99 -21.17
CA GLU A 210 6.43 26.90 -20.45
C GLU A 210 5.29 26.22 -19.65
N ASP A 211 5.19 24.89 -19.57
CA ASP A 211 4.23 24.22 -18.65
C ASP A 211 4.73 22.91 -18.02
N SER A 212 6.04 22.84 -17.72
CA SER A 212 6.78 21.62 -17.36
C SER A 212 6.55 21.15 -15.90
N THR A 213 5.36 21.37 -15.35
CA THR A 213 4.84 20.61 -14.20
C THR A 213 3.96 19.43 -14.62
N ALA A 214 3.87 19.15 -15.92
CA ALA A 214 3.28 17.94 -16.48
C ALA A 214 4.11 16.68 -16.16
N GLY A 215 3.98 16.22 -14.91
CA GLY A 215 3.76 14.83 -14.55
C GLY A 215 4.79 13.80 -15.00
N MET A 216 6.03 13.88 -14.52
CA MET A 216 6.81 12.65 -14.33
C MET A 216 6.05 11.76 -13.33
N HIS A 217 5.41 10.70 -13.82
CA HIS A 217 4.75 9.71 -12.97
C HIS A 217 5.84 8.83 -12.35
N TRP A 218 6.28 9.20 -11.14
CA TRP A 218 7.11 8.33 -10.34
C TRP A 218 6.22 7.22 -9.78
N SER A 219 6.30 6.03 -10.36
CA SER A 219 5.83 4.82 -9.68
C SER A 219 6.88 4.38 -8.67
N GLY A 220 6.45 3.72 -7.59
CA GLY A 220 7.34 3.25 -6.53
C GLY A 220 7.55 4.23 -5.37
N CYS A 221 8.45 3.84 -4.46
CA CYS A 221 8.70 4.51 -3.19
C CYS A 221 10.15 5.03 -3.09
N PRO A 222 10.64 5.92 -3.99
CA PRO A 222 12.02 6.41 -3.99
C PRO A 222 12.43 7.14 -2.70
N ASN A 223 11.47 7.75 -2.01
CA ASN A 223 11.70 8.53 -0.79
C ASN A 223 11.40 7.73 0.49
N LEU A 224 11.25 6.41 0.41
CA LEU A 224 10.87 5.59 1.55
C LEU A 224 11.96 5.61 2.63
N ARG A 225 11.60 6.12 3.80
CA ARG A 225 12.46 6.19 5.00
C ARG A 225 12.00 5.24 6.09
N HIS A 226 10.71 4.94 6.14
CA HIS A 226 10.12 4.10 7.17
C HIS A 226 9.29 2.97 6.54
N LEU A 227 9.64 1.72 6.86
CA LEU A 227 8.92 0.56 6.36
C LEU A 227 8.52 -0.36 7.51
N GLU A 228 7.23 -0.67 7.56
CA GLU A 228 6.66 -1.63 8.52
C GLU A 228 6.05 -2.80 7.74
N LEU A 229 6.59 -4.00 7.93
CA LEU A 229 6.12 -5.25 7.36
C LEU A 229 5.42 -6.07 8.44
N VAL A 230 4.15 -6.40 8.22
CA VAL A 230 3.31 -7.09 9.20
C VAL A 230 2.84 -8.43 8.65
N GLN A 231 3.31 -9.53 9.22
CA GLN A 231 2.95 -10.88 8.77
C GLN A 231 3.19 -11.09 7.27
N CYS A 232 4.21 -10.42 6.72
CA CYS A 232 4.65 -10.62 5.34
C CYS A 232 5.53 -11.87 5.24
N HIS A 233 5.71 -12.35 4.02
CA HIS A 233 6.51 -13.54 3.70
C HIS A 233 7.38 -13.28 2.45
N GLN A 234 8.37 -14.14 2.21
CA GLN A 234 9.39 -14.03 1.15
C GLN A 234 10.20 -12.73 1.26
N ILE A 235 10.77 -12.48 2.44
CA ILE A 235 11.62 -11.31 2.70
C ILE A 235 13.08 -11.72 2.42
N SER A 236 13.64 -11.23 1.32
CA SER A 236 15.00 -11.53 0.90
C SER A 236 15.96 -10.34 1.12
N PRO A 237 17.29 -10.58 1.16
CA PRO A 237 18.29 -9.52 1.25
C PRO A 237 18.24 -8.57 0.05
N ALA A 238 17.88 -9.09 -1.13
CA ALA A 238 17.70 -8.31 -2.35
C ALA A 238 16.63 -7.23 -2.17
N PHE A 239 15.53 -7.54 -1.48
CA PHE A 239 14.50 -6.55 -1.17
C PHE A 239 15.05 -5.37 -0.35
N LEU A 240 15.89 -5.63 0.65
CA LEU A 240 16.46 -4.56 1.48
C LEU A 240 17.49 -3.71 0.72
N ALA A 241 18.19 -4.29 -0.26
CA ALA A 241 19.19 -3.59 -1.06
C ALA A 241 18.59 -2.46 -1.91
N GLU A 242 17.31 -2.57 -2.29
CA GLU A 242 16.59 -1.56 -3.08
C GLU A 242 16.28 -0.28 -2.28
N PHE A 243 16.27 -0.33 -0.94
CA PHE A 243 15.91 0.81 -0.08
C PHE A 243 17.13 1.45 0.61
N GLN A 244 18.02 2.06 -0.17
CA GLN A 244 19.27 2.67 0.33
C GLN A 244 19.06 3.85 1.29
N HIS A 245 17.88 4.46 1.27
CA HIS A 245 17.51 5.61 2.12
C HIS A 245 16.64 5.21 3.32
N LEU A 246 16.42 3.92 3.54
CA LEU A 246 15.62 3.45 4.67
C LEU A 246 16.33 3.73 5.99
N THR A 247 15.63 4.45 6.87
CA THR A 247 16.10 4.82 8.22
C THR A 247 15.45 3.97 9.31
N SER A 248 14.25 3.43 9.05
CA SER A 248 13.53 2.60 10.00
C SER A 248 12.87 1.41 9.31
N LEU A 249 13.10 0.22 9.88
CA LEU A 249 12.51 -1.04 9.45
C LEU A 249 11.86 -1.72 10.65
N SER A 250 10.60 -2.13 10.48
CA SER A 250 9.86 -2.89 11.48
C SER A 250 9.31 -4.17 10.86
N LEU A 251 9.70 -5.32 11.38
CA LEU A 251 9.20 -6.65 11.01
C LEU A 251 8.31 -7.15 12.15
N VAL A 252 7.02 -7.37 11.88
CA VAL A 252 6.03 -7.73 12.91
C VAL A 252 5.32 -9.02 12.54
N GLY A 253 5.64 -10.12 13.20
CA GLY A 253 4.97 -11.41 13.03
C GLY A 253 5.20 -12.05 11.66
N CYS A 254 6.30 -11.70 10.99
CA CYS A 254 6.72 -12.31 9.73
C CYS A 254 7.32 -13.70 10.03
N SER A 255 6.52 -14.66 10.49
CA SER A 255 7.00 -15.87 11.17
C SER A 255 6.98 -17.15 10.34
N ASP A 256 6.79 -17.02 9.02
CA ASP A 256 6.84 -18.18 8.14
C ASP A 256 8.30 -18.61 7.95
N LEU A 257 8.64 -19.81 8.45
CA LEU A 257 10.01 -20.26 8.73
C LEU A 257 10.87 -20.39 7.46
N ASP A 258 10.25 -20.67 6.32
CA ASP A 258 10.91 -20.82 5.02
C ASP A 258 10.91 -19.51 4.20
N ALA A 259 10.37 -18.43 4.77
CA ALA A 259 10.03 -17.23 4.01
C ALA A 259 10.93 -16.02 4.35
N VAL A 260 11.93 -16.18 5.20
CA VAL A 260 12.91 -15.12 5.52
C VAL A 260 14.32 -15.68 5.41
N ASP A 261 15.16 -15.02 4.62
CA ASP A 261 16.55 -15.43 4.44
C ASP A 261 17.34 -15.32 5.76
N ALA A 262 18.08 -16.37 6.11
CA ALA A 262 18.92 -16.42 7.32
C ALA A 262 20.01 -15.33 7.34
N ASN A 263 20.36 -14.76 6.19
CA ASN A 263 21.33 -13.67 6.09
C ASN A 263 20.68 -12.28 6.02
N LEU A 264 19.35 -12.16 6.13
CA LEU A 264 18.65 -10.88 6.01
C LEU A 264 19.26 -9.78 6.89
N LEU A 265 19.61 -10.11 8.13
CA LEU A 265 20.19 -9.16 9.09
C LEU A 265 21.62 -8.72 8.74
N LEU A 266 22.34 -9.47 7.91
CA LEU A 266 23.68 -9.11 7.48
C LEU A 266 23.67 -8.10 6.32
N HIS A 267 22.50 -7.93 5.68
CA HIS A 267 22.30 -7.06 4.53
C HIS A 267 21.37 -5.87 4.85
N LEU A 268 21.38 -5.39 6.10
CA LEU A 268 20.60 -4.22 6.49
C LEU A 268 21.07 -2.97 5.71
N PRO A 269 20.14 -2.07 5.32
CA PRO A 269 20.50 -0.83 4.63
C PRO A 269 21.50 0.02 5.44
N PRO A 270 22.47 0.68 4.77
CA PRO A 270 23.57 1.37 5.46
C PRO A 270 23.08 2.55 6.32
N ARG A 271 22.00 3.21 5.89
CA ARG A 271 21.37 4.35 6.60
C ARG A 271 20.33 3.93 7.64
N LEU A 272 20.19 2.64 7.93
CA LEU A 272 19.21 2.17 8.87
C LEU A 272 19.59 2.59 10.30
N GLU A 273 18.76 3.42 10.93
CA GLU A 273 18.93 3.92 12.28
C GLU A 273 18.16 3.09 13.31
N SER A 274 16.99 2.56 12.92
CA SER A 274 16.12 1.79 13.81
C SER A 274 15.65 0.49 13.17
N LEU A 275 15.88 -0.61 13.88
CA LEU A 275 15.38 -1.94 13.53
C LEU A 275 14.47 -2.47 14.63
N SER A 276 13.24 -2.81 14.29
CA SER A 276 12.31 -3.50 15.18
C SER A 276 11.97 -4.88 14.62
N ILE A 277 12.21 -5.93 15.40
CA ILE A 277 11.81 -7.30 15.07
C ILE A 277 10.88 -7.77 16.18
N ILE A 278 9.63 -7.98 15.84
CA ILE A 278 8.55 -8.21 16.79
C ILE A 278 7.84 -9.49 16.39
N ALA A 279 7.66 -10.41 17.33
CA ALA A 279 6.88 -11.63 17.13
C ALA A 279 7.38 -12.55 16.01
N CYS A 280 8.66 -12.45 15.64
CA CYS A 280 9.29 -13.23 14.56
C CYS A 280 10.00 -14.46 15.12
N ASN A 281 9.58 -15.65 14.70
CA ASN A 281 10.09 -16.92 15.25
C ASN A 281 11.27 -17.52 14.48
N TRP A 282 11.53 -17.06 13.26
CA TRP A 282 12.73 -17.42 12.49
C TRP A 282 13.99 -16.81 13.09
N LEU A 283 13.85 -15.78 13.93
CA LEU A 283 14.98 -15.08 14.51
C LEU A 283 15.65 -15.95 15.59
N THR A 284 16.88 -16.38 15.31
CA THR A 284 17.69 -17.15 16.25
C THR A 284 18.69 -16.26 16.99
N LEU A 285 19.21 -16.77 18.11
CA LEU A 285 20.28 -16.11 18.85
C LEU A 285 21.55 -15.91 18.00
N ASP A 286 21.90 -16.91 17.18
CA ASP A 286 23.09 -16.89 16.33
C ASP A 286 23.01 -15.80 15.26
N MET A 287 21.83 -15.58 14.68
CA MET A 287 21.61 -14.50 13.70
C MET A 287 21.84 -13.12 14.31
N LEU A 288 21.37 -12.91 15.55
CA LEU A 288 21.61 -11.65 16.26
C LEU A 288 23.07 -11.50 16.70
N GLN A 289 23.72 -12.57 17.13
CA GLN A 289 25.16 -12.54 17.43
C GLN A 289 25.99 -12.20 16.19
N ALA A 290 25.63 -12.74 15.03
CA ALA A 290 26.26 -12.42 13.75
C ALA A 290 26.07 -10.94 13.39
N LEU A 291 24.84 -10.40 13.54
CA LEU A 291 24.56 -8.98 13.35
C LEU A 291 25.43 -8.10 14.27
N VAL A 292 25.44 -8.37 15.58
CA VAL A 292 26.24 -7.59 16.54
C VAL A 292 27.74 -7.67 16.22
N SER A 293 28.23 -8.86 15.85
CA SER A 293 29.62 -9.05 15.44
C SER A 293 29.96 -8.30 14.16
N GLN A 294 29.03 -8.19 13.22
CA GLN A 294 29.21 -7.39 12.01
C GLN A 294 29.24 -5.90 12.33
N LEU A 295 28.36 -5.42 13.20
CA LEU A 295 28.31 -4.01 13.60
C LEU A 295 29.60 -3.59 14.33
N ASP A 296 30.17 -4.47 15.15
CA ASP A 296 31.46 -4.27 15.81
C ASP A 296 32.62 -4.22 14.80
N ARG A 297 32.67 -5.17 13.86
CA ARG A 297 33.74 -5.24 12.83
C ARG A 297 33.71 -4.10 11.83
N LEU A 298 32.51 -3.64 11.45
CA LEU A 298 32.36 -2.70 10.35
C LEU A 298 32.78 -1.28 10.71
N GLY A 299 32.89 -0.92 12.00
CA GLY A 299 33.45 0.37 12.42
C GLY A 299 32.88 1.57 11.66
N SER A 300 31.67 2.00 12.02
CA SER A 300 30.98 3.25 11.61
C SER A 300 30.14 3.37 10.31
N PRO A 301 30.05 2.43 9.34
CA PRO A 301 29.21 2.63 8.16
C PRO A 301 27.71 2.39 8.44
N GLN A 302 27.38 1.62 9.47
CA GLN A 302 26.00 1.37 9.87
C GLN A 302 25.56 2.43 10.90
N GLN A 303 24.45 3.12 10.63
CA GLN A 303 23.89 4.16 11.51
C GLN A 303 22.93 3.61 12.57
N LEU A 304 22.92 2.29 12.79
CA LEU A 304 21.94 1.65 13.66
C LEU A 304 22.14 2.12 15.10
N THR A 305 21.15 2.83 15.65
CA THR A 305 21.15 3.35 17.02
C THR A 305 20.13 2.65 17.90
N CYS A 306 19.13 1.99 17.31
CA CYS A 306 18.06 1.33 18.05
C CYS A 306 17.75 -0.06 17.48
N LEU A 307 17.81 -1.07 18.35
CA LEU A 307 17.42 -2.45 18.05
C LEU A 307 16.36 -2.90 19.07
N ARG A 308 15.16 -3.20 18.57
CA ARG A 308 14.05 -3.69 19.38
C ARG A 308 13.72 -5.12 18.99
N VAL A 309 13.70 -6.02 19.97
CA VAL A 309 13.37 -7.44 19.77
C VAL A 309 12.30 -7.87 20.76
N TRP A 310 11.05 -7.99 20.33
CA TRP A 310 9.93 -8.27 21.24
C TRP A 310 9.15 -9.52 20.86
N GLY A 311 8.85 -10.39 21.83
CA GLY A 311 8.00 -11.55 21.61
C GLY A 311 8.60 -12.61 20.70
N CYS A 312 9.94 -12.64 20.55
CA CYS A 312 10.67 -13.64 19.77
C CYS A 312 11.08 -14.78 20.71
N GLY A 313 10.35 -15.90 20.68
CA GLY A 313 10.47 -16.96 21.69
C GLY A 313 11.84 -17.65 21.79
N SER A 314 12.69 -17.50 20.79
CA SER A 314 14.03 -18.11 20.72
C SER A 314 15.13 -17.24 21.35
N ILE A 315 14.81 -16.03 21.82
CA ILE A 315 15.80 -15.07 22.29
C ILE A 315 15.59 -14.81 23.79
N PRO A 316 16.55 -15.19 24.63
CA PRO A 316 16.47 -14.90 26.05
C PRO A 316 16.75 -13.42 26.32
N VAL A 317 15.98 -12.80 27.22
CA VAL A 317 16.22 -11.41 27.69
C VAL A 317 17.64 -11.24 28.26
N SER A 318 18.25 -12.30 28.79
CA SER A 318 19.62 -12.26 29.30
C SER A 318 20.66 -11.87 28.23
N ALA A 319 20.37 -12.09 26.93
CA ALA A 319 21.26 -11.68 25.84
C ALA A 319 21.40 -10.16 25.72
N GLN A 320 20.45 -9.38 26.25
CA GLN A 320 20.48 -7.92 26.17
C GLN A 320 21.72 -7.32 26.82
N GLN A 321 22.14 -7.83 27.98
CA GLN A 321 23.30 -7.29 28.71
C GLN A 321 24.59 -7.47 27.91
N THR A 322 24.85 -8.70 27.47
CA THR A 322 26.05 -9.04 26.67
C THR A 322 26.14 -8.22 25.40
N TRP A 323 25.01 -7.96 24.73
CA TRP A 323 25.04 -7.17 23.49
C TRP A 323 25.13 -5.67 23.74
N THR A 324 24.61 -5.18 24.85
CA THR A 324 24.80 -3.78 25.25
C THR A 324 26.28 -3.51 25.55
N GLU A 325 27.01 -4.50 26.08
CA GLU A 325 28.47 -4.42 26.28
C GLU A 325 29.25 -4.43 24.96
N LEU A 326 28.83 -5.26 23.98
CA LEU A 326 29.49 -5.37 22.68
C LEU A 326 29.19 -4.18 21.74
N ALA A 327 28.00 -3.61 21.82
CA ALA A 327 27.56 -2.51 20.97
C ALA A 327 26.96 -1.36 21.81
N PRO A 328 27.79 -0.63 22.58
CA PRO A 328 27.32 0.40 23.52
C PRO A 328 26.66 1.61 22.84
N HIS A 329 26.87 1.77 21.53
CA HIS A 329 26.26 2.82 20.72
C HIS A 329 24.81 2.50 20.30
N ILE A 330 24.34 1.27 20.55
CA ILE A 330 23.02 0.78 20.15
C ILE A 330 22.14 0.59 21.38
N GLN A 331 20.97 1.24 21.36
CA GLN A 331 19.93 1.01 22.34
C GLN A 331 19.22 -0.31 22.02
N ILE A 332 19.53 -1.35 22.78
CA ILE A 332 18.96 -2.69 22.63
C ILE A 332 17.84 -2.90 23.66
N ASP A 333 16.62 -3.18 23.19
CA ASP A 333 15.45 -3.49 24.02
C ASP A 333 14.90 -4.87 23.65
N ILE A 334 15.16 -5.88 24.51
CA ILE A 334 14.68 -7.25 24.32
C ILE A 334 13.54 -7.54 25.31
N ARG A 335 12.43 -8.06 24.82
CA ARG A 335 11.29 -8.47 25.66
C ARG A 335 10.73 -9.80 25.22
N ASP A 336 10.42 -10.67 26.18
CA ASP A 336 9.79 -11.97 25.89
C ASP A 336 8.33 -11.86 25.43
N HIS A 337 7.67 -10.73 25.71
CA HIS A 337 6.25 -10.55 25.44
C HIS A 337 5.98 -9.21 24.75
N LEU A 338 4.92 -9.21 23.93
CA LEU A 338 4.37 -7.98 23.35
C LEU A 338 3.89 -7.05 24.47
N PRO A 339 4.16 -5.74 24.40
CA PRO A 339 3.77 -4.80 25.45
C PRO A 339 2.26 -4.84 25.68
N SER A 340 1.87 -5.18 26.90
CA SER A 340 0.49 -5.21 27.37
C SER A 340 0.28 -4.14 28.44
N HIS A 341 0.29 -2.86 28.04
CA HIS A 341 -0.13 -1.83 28.99
C HIS A 341 -1.65 -1.89 29.21
N LYS A 342 -2.01 -1.90 30.49
CA LYS A 342 -3.36 -1.97 31.05
C LYS A 342 -4.20 -0.77 30.68
#